data_AF-A0A7C5U5Y4-F1
#
_entry.id   AF-A0A7C5U5Y4-F1
#
_cell.length_a   1.000
_cell.length_b   1.000
_cell.length_c   1.000
_cell.angle_alpha   90.00
_cell.angle_beta   90.00
_cell.angle_gamma   90.00
#
_symmetry.space_group_name_H-M   'P 1'
#
loop_
_entity.id
_entity.type
_entity.pdbx_description
1 polymer ?
#
loop_
_entity_poly.entity_id
_entity_poly.type
_entity_poly.pdbx_seq_one_letter_code
_entity_poly.pdbx_strand_id
1 'polypeptide(L)'
;MRPLLLLTVFKALGGIEYQKALDVAVALELAHSASLVHDDIVYRDRYRRGDASLWAQVGAGKAILQGHRIIMFAFQIVLDIGEETTRIFVRA
;
A
#
# COMPACT_ATOMS: atom_id res chain seq x y z
N MET A 1 0.06 9.96 -3.12
CA MET A 1 0.23 11.13 -2.20
C MET A 1 0.87 10.72 -0.88
N ARG A 2 0.55 9.53 -0.35
CA ARG A 2 1.02 9.08 0.97
C ARG A 2 2.55 8.98 1.08
N PRO A 3 3.30 8.46 0.08
CA PRO A 3 4.75 8.42 0.14
C PRO A 3 5.38 9.80 0.29
N LEU A 4 4.89 10.76 -0.50
CA LEU A 4 5.42 12.12 -0.48
C LEU A 4 5.21 12.78 0.88
N LEU A 5 4.01 12.63 1.47
CA LEU A 5 3.72 13.16 2.79
C LEU A 5 4.63 12.55 3.85
N LEU A 6 4.77 11.22 3.87
CA LEU A 6 5.63 10.52 4.82
C LEU A 6 7.08 11.00 4.71
N LEU A 7 7.64 10.99 3.50
CA LEU A 7 9.03 11.39 3.28
C LEU A 7 9.28 12.86 3.60
N THR A 8 8.32 13.74 3.31
CA THR A 8 8.44 15.17 3.61
C THR A 8 8.42 15.41 5.11
N VAL A 9 7.51 14.75 5.84
CA VAL A 9 7.45 14.84 7.31
C VAL A 9 8.71 14.24 7.94
N PHE A 10 9.15 13.07 7.48
CA PHE A 10 10.39 12.43 7.95
C PHE A 10 11.60 13.37 7.81
N LYS A 11 11.74 14.01 6.64
CA LYS A 11 12.80 15.01 6.41
C LYS A 11 12.64 16.24 7.29
N ALA A 12 11.43 16.77 7.43
CA ALA A 12 11.17 17.97 8.25
C ALA A 12 11.47 17.75 9.75
N LEU A 13 11.33 16.52 10.24
CA LEU A 13 11.65 16.14 11.62
C LEU A 13 13.13 15.74 11.83
N GLY A 14 13.98 15.92 10.83
CA GLY A 14 15.42 15.62 10.92
C GLY A 14 15.77 14.14 10.80
N GLY A 15 14.90 13.33 10.21
CA GLY A 15 15.16 11.91 9.98
C GLY A 15 16.40 11.65 9.14
N ILE A 16 17.23 10.69 9.57
CA ILE A 16 18.54 10.39 8.96
C ILE A 16 18.55 9.09 8.13
N GLU A 17 17.67 8.13 8.44
CA GLU A 17 17.59 6.83 7.77
C GLU A 17 16.66 6.86 6.54
N TYR A 18 17.04 7.59 5.50
CA TYR A 18 16.19 7.81 4.32
C TYR A 18 15.71 6.51 3.66
N GLN A 19 16.57 5.49 3.54
CA GLN A 19 16.19 4.23 2.91
C GLN A 19 15.06 3.53 3.69
N LYS A 20 15.14 3.47 5.03
CA LYS A 20 14.04 2.93 5.85
C LYS A 20 12.75 3.70 5.65
N ALA A 21 12.82 5.04 5.63
CA ALA A 21 11.63 5.87 5.40
C ALA A 21 11.03 5.64 4.00
N LEU A 22 11.87 5.44 2.98
CA LEU A 22 11.44 5.10 1.62
C LEU A 22 10.76 3.73 1.56
N ASP A 23 11.33 2.71 2.22
CA ASP A 23 10.76 1.37 2.26
C ASP A 23 9.38 1.37 2.95
N VAL A 24 9.24 2.10 4.07
CA VAL A 24 7.92 2.30 4.72
C VAL A 24 6.95 3.05 3.81
N ALA A 25 7.41 4.08 3.09
CA ALA A 25 6.59 4.84 2.16
C ALA A 25 6.06 3.97 1.00
N VAL A 26 6.91 3.07 0.48
CA VAL A 26 6.54 2.10 -0.56
C VAL A 26 5.52 1.11 0.00
N ALA A 27 5.78 0.52 1.17
CA ALA A 27 4.84 -0.38 1.82
C ALA A 27 3.46 0.27 2.04
N LEU A 28 3.42 1.53 2.46
CA LEU A 28 2.19 2.28 2.68
C LEU A 28 1.37 2.48 1.39
N GLU A 29 2.01 2.82 0.27
CA GLU A 29 1.29 2.99 -1.00
C GLU A 29 0.89 1.66 -1.63
N LEU A 30 1.64 0.58 -1.39
CA LEU A 30 1.24 -0.78 -1.77
C LEU A 30 0.00 -1.23 -0.99
N ALA A 31 0.00 -1.08 0.33
CA ALA A 31 -1.17 -1.40 1.15
C ALA A 31 -2.40 -0.58 0.73
N HIS A 32 -2.23 0.71 0.43
CA HIS A 32 -3.30 1.51 -0.13
C HIS A 32 -3.78 1.00 -1.50
N SER A 33 -2.86 0.64 -2.40
CA SER A 33 -3.23 0.12 -3.72
C SER A 33 -3.99 -1.19 -3.62
N ALA A 34 -3.61 -2.07 -2.68
CA ALA A 34 -4.37 -3.28 -2.36
C ALA A 34 -5.78 -2.95 -1.88
N SER A 35 -5.94 -1.94 -1.01
CA SER A 35 -7.26 -1.52 -0.52
C SER A 35 -8.16 -1.06 -1.68
N LEU A 36 -7.62 -0.29 -2.63
CA LEU A 36 -8.39 0.17 -3.80
C LEU A 36 -8.90 -0.99 -4.67
N VAL A 37 -8.09 -2.04 -4.84
CA VAL A 37 -8.52 -3.24 -5.57
C VAL A 37 -9.72 -3.90 -4.89
N HIS A 38 -9.67 -4.03 -3.56
CA HIS A 38 -10.78 -4.61 -2.80
C HIS A 38 -11.99 -3.69 -2.78
N ASP A 39 -11.81 -2.38 -2.64
CA ASP A 39 -12.88 -1.39 -2.69
C ASP A 39 -13.65 -1.45 -4.01
N ASP A 40 -12.93 -1.50 -5.15
CA ASP A 40 -13.57 -1.60 -6.47
C ASP A 40 -14.49 -2.82 -6.58
N ILE A 41 -14.13 -3.92 -5.93
CA ILE A 41 -14.92 -5.16 -5.92
C ILE A 41 -16.12 -5.03 -5.00
N VAL A 42 -15.93 -4.48 -3.79
CA VAL A 42 -16.99 -4.28 -2.79
C VAL A 42 -18.09 -3.37 -3.34
N TYR A 43 -17.70 -2.27 -3.98
CA TYR A 43 -18.63 -1.30 -4.56
C TYR A 43 -19.07 -1.64 -5.99
N ARG A 44 -18.50 -2.69 -6.60
CA ARG A 44 -18.73 -3.08 -7.99
C ARG A 44 -18.41 -1.95 -8.98
N ASP A 45 -17.39 -1.16 -8.67
CA ASP A 45 -16.92 -0.07 -9.51
C ASP A 45 -16.08 -0.63 -10.66
N ARG A 46 -16.64 -0.63 -11.88
CA ARG A 46 -15.94 -1.11 -13.08
C ARG A 46 -14.90 -0.13 -13.61
N TYR A 47 -14.91 1.12 -13.13
CA TYR A 47 -14.01 2.16 -13.56
C TYR A 47 -13.46 2.93 -12.36
N ARG A 48 -12.18 3.28 -12.42
CA ARG A 48 -11.51 4.11 -11.42
C ARG A 48 -10.72 5.18 -12.16
N ARG A 49 -11.07 6.45 -11.92
CA ARG A 49 -10.41 7.63 -12.52
C ARG A 49 -10.38 7.61 -14.05
N GLY A 50 -11.41 7.05 -14.68
CA GLY A 50 -11.54 6.97 -16.14
C GLY A 50 -11.06 5.65 -16.74
N ASP A 51 -10.26 4.87 -16.01
CA ASP A 51 -9.74 3.59 -16.48
C ASP A 51 -10.53 2.40 -15.95
N ALA A 52 -10.56 1.28 -16.68
CA ALA A 52 -11.18 0.05 -16.20
C ALA A 52 -10.47 -0.44 -14.92
N SER A 53 -11.23 -0.74 -13.87
CA SER A 53 -10.68 -1.28 -12.62
C SER A 53 -10.10 -2.68 -12.83
N LEU A 54 -9.19 -3.11 -11.94
CA LEU A 54 -8.51 -4.41 -12.08
C LEU A 54 -9.53 -5.57 -12.15
N TRP A 55 -10.56 -5.56 -11.30
CA TRP A 55 -11.55 -6.63 -11.31
C TRP A 55 -12.46 -6.62 -12.54
N ALA A 56 -12.68 -5.46 -13.17
CA ALA A 56 -13.36 -5.40 -14.46
C ALA A 56 -12.53 -6.03 -15.58
N GLN A 57 -11.20 -5.95 -15.49
CA GLN A 57 -10.28 -6.53 -16.48
C GLN A 57 -10.05 -8.03 -16.28
N VAL A 58 -9.84 -8.48 -15.04
CA VAL A 58 -9.40 -9.87 -14.75
C VAL A 58 -10.43 -10.72 -14.00
N GLY A 59 -11.58 -10.14 -13.65
CA GLY A 59 -12.61 -10.77 -12.81
C GLY A 59 -12.31 -10.65 -11.32
N ALA A 60 -13.37 -10.73 -10.50
CA ALA A 60 -13.30 -10.52 -9.06
C ALA A 60 -12.34 -11.47 -8.34
N GLY A 61 -12.39 -12.78 -8.64
CA GLY A 61 -11.55 -13.78 -7.98
C GLY A 61 -10.05 -13.51 -8.15
N LYS A 62 -9.61 -13.20 -9.38
CA LYS A 62 -8.20 -12.87 -9.64
C LYS A 62 -7.81 -11.55 -8.99
N ALA A 63 -8.68 -10.54 -9.04
CA ALA A 63 -8.40 -9.23 -8.44
C ALA A 63 -8.25 -9.32 -6.91
N ILE A 64 -9.09 -10.11 -6.22
CA ILE A 64 -8.94 -10.37 -4.77
C ILE A 64 -7.56 -10.95 -4.47
N LEU A 65 -7.14 -11.97 -5.21
CA LEU A 65 -5.83 -12.61 -5.03
C LEU A 65 -4.67 -11.64 -5.27
N GLN A 66 -4.77 -10.77 -6.27
CA GLN A 66 -3.74 -9.75 -6.48
C GLN A 66 -3.70 -8.72 -5.34
N GLY A 67 -4.86 -8.26 -4.85
CA GLY A 67 -4.93 -7.39 -3.67
C GLY A 67 -4.25 -8.02 -2.45
N HIS A 68 -4.51 -9.30 -2.18
CA HIS A 68 -3.85 -10.05 -1.10
C HIS A 68 -2.32 -10.15 -1.30
N ARG A 69 -1.86 -10.44 -2.53
CA ARG A 69 -0.42 -10.50 -2.80
C ARG A 69 0.27 -9.16 -2.58
N ILE A 70 -0.37 -8.06 -3.00
CA ILE A 70 0.18 -6.71 -2.84
C ILE A 70 0.31 -6.35 -1.35
N ILE A 71 -0.72 -6.60 -0.53
CA ILE A 71 -0.64 -6.29 0.90
C ILE A 71 0.36 -7.19 1.64
N MET A 72 0.48 -8.47 1.26
CA MET A 72 1.51 -9.36 1.81
C MET A 72 2.92 -8.88 1.48
N PHE A 73 3.13 -8.35 0.27
CA PHE A 73 4.41 -7.76 -0.11
C PHE A 73 4.72 -6.50 0.70
N ALA A 74 3.72 -5.65 0.96
CA ALA A 74 3.88 -4.49 1.85
C ALA A 74 4.28 -4.91 3.28
N PHE A 75 3.66 -5.97 3.82
CA PHE A 75 4.03 -6.50 5.14
C PHE A 75 5.45 -7.06 5.17
N GLN A 76 5.88 -7.76 4.12
CA GLN A 76 7.25 -8.26 4.04
C GLN A 76 8.27 -7.11 4.11
N ILE A 77 8.03 -6.02 3.38
CA ILE A 77 8.94 -4.86 3.37
C ILE A 77 9.10 -4.27 4.78
N VAL A 78 8.01 -4.08 5.54
CA VAL A 78 8.13 -3.52 6.90
C VAL A 78 8.68 -4.52 7.92
N LEU A 79 8.46 -5.83 7.71
CA LEU A 79 9.06 -6.89 8.52
C LEU A 79 10.58 -6.91 8.38
N ASP A 80 11.09 -6.71 7.16
CA ASP A 80 12.53 -6.65 6.89
C ASP A 80 13.21 -5.45 7.57
N ILE A 81 12.45 -4.39 7.91
CA ILE A 81 12.94 -3.22 8.66
C ILE A 81 13.00 -3.53 10.16
N GLY A 82 11.98 -4.18 10.71
CA GLY A 82 11.95 -4.60 12.11
C GLY A 82 10.55 -4.71 12.74
N GLU A 83 10.48 -5.40 13.88
CA GLU A 83 9.21 -5.70 14.58
C GLU A 83 8.45 -4.45 15.03
N GLU A 84 9.16 -3.44 15.57
CA GLU A 84 8.54 -2.21 16.04
C GLU A 84 7.86 -1.45 14.89
N THR A 85 8.55 -1.31 13.76
CA THR A 85 8.01 -0.64 12.56
C THR A 85 6.81 -1.42 12.01
N THR A 86 6.89 -2.75 11.99
CA THR A 86 5.77 -3.62 11.59
C THR A 86 4.55 -3.42 12.50
N ARG A 87 4.76 -3.36 13.82
CA ARG A 87 3.69 -3.17 14.80
C ARG A 87 3.00 -1.81 14.62
N ILE A 88 3.77 -0.76 14.32
CA ILE A 88 3.23 0.57 13.99
C ILE A 88 2.41 0.49 12.69
N PHE A 89 2.95 -0.15 11.64
CA PHE A 89 2.31 -0.26 10.34
C PHE A 89 0.96 -0.98 10.38
N VAL A 90 0.85 -2.07 11.15
CA VAL A 90 -0.39 -2.87 11.25
C VAL A 90 -1.44 -2.20 12.14
N ARG A 91 -1.04 -1.30 13.04
CA ARG A 91 -1.96 -0.59 13.96
C ARG A 91 -2.52 0.72 13.38
N ALA A 92 -1.87 1.27 12.36
CA ALA A 92 -2.27 2.50 11.69
C ALA A 92 -3.55 2.30 10.86
#